data_AF-I1HFN3-F1
#
_entry.id   AF-I1HFN3-F1
#
_cell.length_a   1.000
_cell.length_b   1.000
_cell.length_c   1.000
_cell.angle_alpha   90.00
_cell.angle_beta   90.00
_cell.angle_gamma   90.00
#
_symmetry.space_group_name_H-M   'P 1'
#
loop_
_entity.id
_entity.type
_entity.pdbx_description
1 polymer ?
#
loop_
_entity_poly.entity_id
_entity_poly.type
_entity_poly.pdbx_seq_one_letter_code
_entity_poly.pdbx_strand_id
1 'polypeptide(L)'
;MTLCEKILAKEKLDTDKQPELRRLKEQISRLKSTIKSCNKETDKTKDVNKKHLDVTKRLHSALVDVTRAIEELNEQGQNKSVKLQLADDQVQEYHKMSLKRLFPGVPGHMTELSRPSQKKYKLAVTVAMGKFMDAVVVEDESTDWNTESNGSSG
;
A
#
# COMPACT_ATOMS: atom_id res chain seq x y z
N MET A 1 30.98 -69.54 56.54
CA MET A 1 31.62 -68.21 56.52
C MET A 1 31.61 -67.64 57.92
N THR A 2 32.78 -67.30 58.44
CA THR A 2 32.96 -66.73 59.78
C THR A 2 32.49 -65.26 59.81
N LEU A 3 32.24 -64.73 61.00
CA LEU A 3 31.77 -63.35 61.18
C LEU A 3 32.81 -62.33 60.66
N CYS A 4 34.10 -62.63 60.79
CA CYS A 4 35.20 -61.82 60.27
C CYS A 4 35.23 -61.73 58.74
N GLU A 5 34.97 -62.84 58.03
CA GLU A 5 34.91 -62.84 56.56
C GLU A 5 33.77 -61.95 56.04
N LYS A 6 32.61 -61.96 56.72
CA LYS A 6 31.48 -61.08 56.37
C LYS A 6 31.79 -59.60 56.60
N ILE A 7 32.53 -59.25 57.66
CA ILE A 7 32.92 -57.87 57.97
C ILE A 7 33.91 -57.36 56.91
N LEU A 8 34.95 -58.14 56.60
CA LEU A 8 35.96 -57.78 55.61
C LEU A 8 35.35 -57.61 54.21
N ALA A 9 34.42 -58.48 53.81
CA ALA A 9 33.73 -58.37 52.54
C ALA A 9 32.86 -57.09 52.45
N LYS A 10 32.24 -56.69 53.57
CA LYS A 10 31.41 -55.49 53.64
C LYS A 10 32.24 -54.21 53.59
N GLU A 11 33.35 -54.15 54.34
CA GLU A 11 34.29 -53.02 54.28
C GLU A 11 34.89 -52.84 52.88
N LYS A 12 35.31 -53.92 52.22
CA LYS A 12 35.82 -53.88 50.84
C LYS A 12 34.78 -53.29 49.88
N LEU A 13 33.53 -53.75 49.98
CA LEU A 13 32.43 -53.28 49.16
C LEU A 13 32.10 -51.79 49.41
N ASP A 14 32.16 -51.33 50.66
CA ASP A 14 31.92 -49.92 50.99
C ASP A 14 33.08 -49.02 50.52
N THR A 15 34.31 -49.54 50.54
CA THR A 15 35.51 -48.84 50.04
C THR A 15 35.45 -48.65 48.51
N ASP A 16 34.97 -49.65 47.77
CA ASP A 16 34.85 -49.57 46.31
C ASP A 16 33.70 -48.64 45.85
N LYS A 17 32.64 -48.48 46.66
CA LYS A 17 31.52 -47.57 46.37
C LYS A 17 31.84 -46.09 46.58
N GLN A 18 32.77 -45.77 47.49
CA GLN A 18 33.21 -44.40 47.78
C GLN A 18 33.69 -43.60 46.55
N PRO A 19 34.58 -44.12 45.68
CA PRO A 19 35.04 -43.39 44.49
C PRO A 19 33.93 -43.19 43.43
N GLU A 20 33.02 -44.14 43.28
CA GLU A 20 31.87 -44.02 42.37
C GLU A 20 30.90 -42.92 42.82
N LEU A 21 30.60 -42.86 44.12
CA LEU A 21 29.81 -41.80 44.74
C LEU A 21 30.42 -40.42 44.50
N ARG A 22 31.76 -40.32 44.60
CA ARG A 22 32.50 -39.08 44.35
C ARG A 22 32.40 -38.64 42.88
N ARG A 23 32.56 -39.58 41.94
CA ARG A 23 32.40 -39.33 40.50
C ARG A 23 30.99 -38.89 40.14
N LEU A 24 29.97 -39.58 40.64
CA LEU A 24 28.56 -39.23 40.42
C LEU A 24 28.24 -37.82 40.94
N LYS A 25 28.73 -37.47 42.14
CA LYS A 25 28.54 -36.13 42.73
C LYS A 25 29.20 -35.02 41.89
N GLU A 26 30.36 -35.29 41.31
CA GLU A 26 31.04 -34.36 40.42
C GLU A 26 30.28 -34.21 39.09
N GLN A 27 29.79 -35.31 38.51
CA GLN A 27 28.95 -35.28 37.30
C GLN A 27 27.65 -34.50 37.52
N ILE A 28 26.97 -34.72 38.65
CA ILE A 28 25.78 -33.95 39.05
C ILE A 28 26.11 -32.45 39.13
N SER A 29 27.27 -32.10 39.69
CA SER A 29 27.69 -30.69 39.81
C SER A 29 27.96 -30.05 38.44
N ARG A 30 28.58 -30.80 37.52
CA ARG A 30 28.81 -30.35 36.13
C ARG A 30 27.49 -30.21 35.36
N LEU A 31 26.60 -31.20 35.44
CA LEU A 31 25.28 -31.11 34.81
C LEU A 31 24.47 -29.93 35.35
N LYS A 32 24.52 -29.68 36.68
CA LYS A 32 23.85 -28.54 37.30
C LYS A 32 24.36 -27.20 36.76
N SER A 33 25.67 -27.06 36.53
CA SER A 33 26.22 -25.82 35.96
C SER A 33 25.84 -25.66 34.48
N THR A 34 25.83 -26.74 33.70
CA THR A 34 25.36 -26.74 32.30
C THR A 34 23.89 -26.34 32.20
N ILE A 35 23.01 -26.93 33.04
CA ILE A 35 21.59 -26.57 33.10
C ILE A 35 21.42 -25.09 33.43
N LYS A 36 22.19 -24.57 34.41
CA LYS A 36 22.15 -23.15 34.79
C LYS A 36 22.56 -22.25 33.62
N SER A 37 23.58 -22.61 32.86
CA SER A 37 24.02 -21.83 31.69
C SER A 37 22.98 -21.87 30.58
N CYS A 38 22.45 -23.05 30.26
CA CYS A 38 21.44 -23.24 29.22
C CYS A 38 20.14 -22.48 29.52
N ASN A 39 19.68 -22.49 30.78
CA ASN A 39 18.53 -21.69 31.19
C ASN A 39 18.78 -20.19 31.01
N LYS A 40 19.97 -19.70 31.38
CA LYS A 40 20.32 -18.29 31.20
C LYS A 40 20.31 -17.86 29.74
N GLU A 41 20.76 -18.71 28.82
CA GLU A 41 20.72 -18.43 27.38
C GLU A 41 19.30 -18.51 26.81
N THR A 42 18.50 -19.46 27.31
CA THR A 42 17.09 -19.58 26.97
C THR A 42 16.32 -18.31 27.37
N ASP A 43 16.57 -17.78 28.57
CA ASP A 43 15.91 -16.55 29.05
C ASP A 43 16.30 -15.33 28.22
N LYS A 44 17.57 -15.19 27.86
CA LYS A 44 18.02 -14.14 26.93
C LYS A 44 17.33 -14.25 25.56
N THR A 45 17.23 -15.46 25.02
CA THR A 45 16.61 -15.71 23.72
C THR A 45 15.11 -15.40 23.75
N LYS A 46 14.42 -15.73 24.85
CA LYS A 46 13.01 -15.38 25.06
C LYS A 46 12.78 -13.87 25.11
N ASP A 47 13.65 -13.12 25.78
CA ASP A 47 13.56 -11.65 25.84
C ASP A 47 13.73 -11.02 24.45
N VAL A 48 14.70 -11.49 23.68
CA VAL A 48 14.93 -11.05 22.30
C VAL A 48 13.74 -11.39 21.41
N ASN A 49 13.20 -12.60 21.49
CA ASN A 49 12.01 -12.99 20.74
C ASN A 49 10.77 -12.15 21.10
N LYS A 50 10.59 -11.80 22.38
CA LYS A 50 9.50 -10.92 22.79
C LYS A 50 9.62 -9.53 22.15
N LYS A 51 10.82 -8.94 22.17
CA LYS A 51 11.09 -7.67 21.51
C LYS A 51 10.85 -7.73 19.99
N HIS A 52 11.31 -8.80 19.33
CA HIS A 52 11.04 -9.01 17.91
C HIS A 52 9.55 -9.11 17.62
N LEU A 53 8.79 -9.86 18.42
CA LEU A 53 7.34 -9.97 18.25
C LEU A 53 6.64 -8.61 18.36
N ASP A 54 7.05 -7.78 19.33
CA ASP A 54 6.49 -6.44 19.51
C ASP A 54 6.82 -5.53 18.32
N VAL A 55 8.05 -5.60 17.78
CA VAL A 55 8.44 -4.86 16.57
C VAL A 55 7.66 -5.35 15.35
N THR A 56 7.53 -6.66 15.15
CA THR A 56 6.77 -7.23 14.04
C THR A 56 5.30 -6.80 14.09
N LYS A 57 4.67 -6.76 15.27
CA LYS A 57 3.29 -6.26 15.43
C LYS A 57 3.17 -4.79 15.05
N ARG A 58 4.08 -3.94 15.50
CA ARG A 58 4.11 -2.50 15.15
C ARG A 58 4.32 -2.29 13.65
N LEU A 59 5.19 -3.09 13.05
CA LEU A 59 5.46 -3.01 11.62
C LEU A 59 4.23 -3.46 10.82
N HIS A 60 3.57 -4.54 11.24
CA HIS A 60 2.33 -5.00 10.62
C HIS A 60 1.20 -3.97 10.75
N SER A 61 1.04 -3.33 11.91
CA SER A 61 0.02 -2.28 12.06
C SER A 61 0.30 -1.10 11.14
N ALA A 62 1.56 -0.64 11.08
CA ALA A 62 1.96 0.44 10.18
C ALA A 62 1.74 0.09 8.70
N LEU A 63 2.01 -1.16 8.30
CA LEU A 63 1.75 -1.64 6.94
C LEU A 63 0.26 -1.57 6.59
N VAL A 64 -0.61 -2.00 7.51
CA VAL A 64 -2.07 -1.93 7.33
C VAL A 64 -2.54 -0.48 7.22
N ASP A 65 -2.02 0.41 8.06
CA ASP A 65 -2.37 1.84 8.02
C ASP A 65 -1.95 2.50 6.70
N VAL A 66 -0.74 2.21 6.21
CA VAL A 66 -0.26 2.70 4.91
C VAL A 66 -1.09 2.14 3.76
N THR A 67 -1.43 0.85 3.80
CA THR A 67 -2.27 0.21 2.77
C THR A 67 -3.65 0.87 2.71
N ARG A 68 -4.29 1.09 3.87
CA ARG A 68 -5.57 1.80 3.97
C ARG A 68 -5.49 3.22 3.41
N ALA A 69 -4.42 3.96 3.73
CA ALA A 69 -4.23 5.32 3.20
C ALA A 69 -4.08 5.34 1.67
N ILE A 70 -3.42 4.34 1.08
CA ILE A 70 -3.31 4.20 -0.38
C ILE A 70 -4.68 3.93 -1.01
N GLU A 71 -5.48 3.05 -0.41
CA GLU A 71 -6.84 2.73 -0.88
C GLU A 71 -7.74 3.97 -0.84
N GLU A 72 -7.75 4.71 0.28
CA GLU A 72 -8.52 5.95 0.44
C GLU A 72 -8.12 7.00 -0.61
N LEU A 73 -6.83 7.20 -0.87
CA LEU A 73 -6.35 8.14 -1.88
C LEU A 73 -6.73 7.71 -3.30
N ASN A 74 -6.67 6.41 -3.58
CA ASN A 74 -7.05 5.88 -4.89
C ASN A 74 -8.56 6.07 -5.13
N GLU A 75 -9.41 5.77 -4.16
CA GLU A 75 -10.85 6.01 -4.25
C GLU A 75 -11.17 7.50 -4.47
N GLN A 76 -10.52 8.39 -3.71
CA GLN A 76 -10.69 9.83 -3.91
C GLN A 76 -10.23 10.29 -5.30
N GLY A 77 -9.13 9.73 -5.81
CA GLY A 77 -8.61 10.02 -7.15
C GLY A 77 -9.57 9.58 -8.26
N GLN A 78 -10.06 8.34 -8.18
CA GLN A 78 -11.04 7.80 -9.14
C GLN A 78 -12.34 8.60 -9.12
N ASN A 79 -12.89 8.89 -7.94
CA ASN A 79 -14.13 9.66 -7.80
C ASN A 79 -14.00 11.08 -8.37
N LYS A 80 -12.87 11.76 -8.12
CA LYS A 80 -12.62 13.09 -8.69
C LYS A 80 -12.46 13.05 -10.21
N SER A 81 -11.75 12.07 -10.75
CA SER A 81 -11.56 11.90 -12.20
C SER A 81 -12.89 11.65 -12.90
N VAL A 82 -13.72 10.75 -12.38
CA VAL A 82 -15.05 10.43 -12.93
C VAL A 82 -15.97 11.66 -12.86
N LYS A 83 -15.99 12.37 -11.73
CA LYS A 83 -16.80 13.59 -11.57
C LYS A 83 -16.39 14.69 -12.55
N LEU A 84 -15.09 14.86 -12.79
CA LEU A 84 -14.59 15.86 -13.73
C LEU A 84 -14.95 15.52 -15.19
N GLN A 85 -14.87 14.24 -15.57
CA GLN A 85 -15.29 13.77 -16.90
C GLN A 85 -16.78 14.00 -17.14
N LEU A 86 -17.62 13.68 -16.16
CA LEU A 86 -19.07 13.92 -16.26
C LEU A 86 -19.41 15.42 -16.40
N ALA A 87 -18.69 16.29 -15.70
CA ALA A 87 -18.88 17.73 -15.81
C ALA A 87 -18.44 18.27 -17.19
N ASP A 88 -17.31 17.80 -17.72
CA ASP A 88 -16.83 18.17 -19.07
C ASP A 88 -17.84 17.77 -20.16
N ASP A 89 -18.35 16.54 -20.10
CA ASP A 89 -19.35 16.04 -21.05
C ASP A 89 -20.66 16.83 -21.00
N GLN A 90 -21.13 17.18 -19.79
CA GLN A 90 -22.36 17.96 -19.61
C GLN A 90 -22.22 19.39 -20.14
N VAL A 91 -21.07 20.02 -19.90
CA VAL A 91 -20.76 21.36 -20.40
C VAL A 91 -20.68 21.36 -21.93
N GLN A 92 -20.06 20.34 -22.54
CA GLN A 92 -20.01 20.22 -24.00
C GLN A 92 -21.40 20.08 -24.63
N GLU A 93 -22.28 19.22 -24.07
CA GLU A 93 -23.63 19.07 -24.62
C GLU A 93 -24.48 20.34 -24.44
N TYR A 94 -24.32 21.08 -23.34
CA TYR A 94 -25.01 22.36 -23.16
C TYR A 94 -24.62 23.41 -24.21
N HIS A 95 -23.32 23.54 -24.49
CA HIS A 95 -22.83 24.48 -25.51
C HIS A 95 -23.36 24.12 -26.91
N LYS A 96 -23.33 22.84 -27.25
CA LYS A 96 -23.85 22.31 -28.52
C LYS A 96 -25.34 22.59 -28.71
N MET A 97 -26.16 22.39 -27.67
CA MET A 97 -27.59 22.67 -27.74
C MET A 97 -27.88 24.17 -27.86
N SER A 98 -27.10 25.00 -27.17
CA SER A 98 -27.29 26.46 -27.15
C SER A 98 -26.94 27.09 -28.50
N LEU A 99 -25.83 26.70 -29.11
CA LEU A 99 -25.40 27.24 -30.41
C LEU A 99 -26.31 26.84 -31.55
N LYS A 100 -26.69 25.56 -31.63
CA LYS A 100 -27.61 25.08 -32.68
C LYS A 100 -28.98 25.76 -32.62
N ARG A 101 -29.41 26.18 -31.44
CA ARG A 101 -30.68 26.89 -31.25
C ARG A 101 -30.58 28.36 -31.67
N LEU A 102 -29.46 29.02 -31.38
CA LEU A 102 -29.26 30.44 -31.68
C LEU A 102 -28.87 30.65 -33.15
N PHE A 103 -28.13 29.71 -33.74
CA PHE A 103 -27.61 29.79 -35.10
C PHE A 103 -27.70 28.44 -35.82
N PRO A 104 -28.73 28.21 -36.65
CA PRO A 104 -28.94 26.93 -37.31
C PRO A 104 -27.88 26.58 -38.38
N GLY A 105 -27.03 27.55 -38.78
CA GLY A 105 -25.91 27.38 -39.73
C GLY A 105 -24.53 27.30 -39.08
N VAL A 106 -24.44 27.10 -37.76
CA VAL A 106 -23.17 26.93 -37.02
C VAL A 106 -22.93 25.45 -36.79
N PRO A 107 -21.91 24.85 -37.46
CA PRO A 107 -21.52 23.45 -37.23
C PRO A 107 -21.15 23.15 -35.77
N GLY A 108 -20.60 24.13 -35.04
CA GLY A 108 -20.24 24.04 -33.63
C GLY A 108 -18.86 24.61 -33.33
N HIS A 109 -18.34 24.34 -32.12
CA HIS A 109 -16.97 24.69 -31.76
C HIS A 109 -15.95 23.76 -32.42
N MET A 110 -14.71 24.23 -32.59
CA MET A 110 -13.58 23.44 -33.09
C MET A 110 -13.40 22.13 -32.30
N THR A 111 -13.63 22.14 -30.99
CA THR A 111 -13.60 20.95 -30.12
C THR A 111 -14.57 19.84 -30.55
N GLU A 112 -15.69 20.19 -31.18
CA GLU A 112 -16.68 19.23 -31.67
C GLU A 112 -16.27 18.62 -33.02
N LEU A 113 -15.62 19.44 -33.86
CA LEU A 113 -15.23 19.07 -35.23
C LEU A 113 -13.89 18.33 -35.27
N SER A 114 -13.01 18.57 -34.30
CA SER A 114 -11.65 18.02 -34.26
C SER A 114 -11.51 16.75 -33.42
N ARG A 115 -12.62 16.08 -33.04
CA ARG A 115 -12.58 14.87 -32.19
C ARG A 115 -11.79 13.73 -32.87
N PRO A 116 -10.60 13.37 -32.36
CA PRO A 116 -9.78 12.34 -32.99
C PRO A 116 -10.37 10.94 -32.75
N SER A 117 -10.28 10.06 -33.76
CA SER A 117 -10.82 8.69 -33.70
C SER A 117 -10.22 7.84 -32.57
N GLN A 118 -8.95 8.07 -32.20
CA GLN A 118 -8.29 7.36 -31.10
C GLN A 118 -8.04 8.29 -29.92
N LYS A 119 -8.44 7.86 -28.71
CA LYS A 119 -8.31 8.64 -27.47
C LYS A 119 -6.88 9.08 -27.15
N LYS A 120 -5.88 8.27 -27.54
CA LYS A 120 -4.45 8.54 -27.31
C LYS A 120 -3.95 9.83 -27.98
N TYR A 121 -4.68 10.35 -28.97
CA TYR A 121 -4.32 11.60 -29.65
C TYR A 121 -5.08 12.83 -29.12
N LYS A 122 -6.03 12.68 -28.20
CA LYS A 122 -6.82 13.81 -27.64
C LYS A 122 -5.90 14.91 -27.09
N LEU A 123 -4.91 14.53 -26.29
CA LEU A 123 -3.96 15.48 -25.70
C LEU A 123 -3.14 16.23 -26.75
N ALA A 124 -2.66 15.52 -27.78
CA ALA A 124 -1.87 16.13 -28.84
C ALA A 124 -2.69 17.15 -29.64
N VAL A 125 -3.95 16.84 -29.94
CA VAL A 125 -4.88 17.76 -30.64
C VAL A 125 -5.17 18.99 -29.78
N THR A 126 -5.47 18.82 -28.49
CA THR A 126 -5.70 19.94 -27.57
C THR A 126 -4.48 20.86 -27.46
N VAL A 127 -3.28 20.30 -27.35
CA VAL A 127 -2.04 21.08 -27.26
C VAL A 127 -1.75 21.83 -28.57
N ALA A 128 -1.96 21.17 -29.72
CA ALA A 128 -1.70 21.77 -31.03
C ALA A 128 -2.69 22.91 -31.37
N MET A 129 -3.98 22.73 -31.05
CA MET A 129 -5.02 23.72 -31.33
C MET A 129 -5.07 24.83 -30.28
N GLY A 130 -4.73 24.54 -29.02
CA GLY A 130 -4.66 25.51 -27.94
C GLY A 130 -5.94 26.34 -27.81
N LYS A 131 -5.79 27.68 -27.78
CA LYS A 131 -6.90 28.64 -27.66
C LYS A 131 -7.93 28.57 -28.79
N PHE A 132 -7.59 27.97 -29.94
CA PHE A 132 -8.52 27.83 -31.06
C PHE A 132 -9.47 26.64 -30.90
N MET A 133 -9.31 25.82 -29.86
CA MET A 133 -10.27 24.77 -29.48
C MET A 133 -11.65 25.35 -29.15
N ASP A 134 -11.69 26.57 -28.61
CA ASP A 134 -12.91 27.29 -28.25
C ASP A 134 -13.44 28.19 -29.39
N ALA A 135 -12.84 28.14 -30.58
CA ALA A 135 -13.34 28.89 -31.73
C ALA A 135 -14.63 28.27 -32.27
N VAL A 136 -15.62 29.11 -32.57
CA VAL A 136 -16.87 28.71 -33.24
C VAL A 136 -16.63 28.73 -34.75
N VAL A 137 -16.97 27.64 -35.43
CA VAL A 137 -16.88 27.55 -36.90
C VAL A 137 -18.21 27.98 -37.50
N VAL A 138 -18.15 28.83 -38.52
CA VAL A 138 -19.30 29.41 -39.22
C VAL A 138 -19.17 29.11 -40.72
N GLU A 139 -20.28 28.78 -41.38
CA GLU A 139 -20.28 28.39 -42.81
C GLU A 139 -20.24 29.58 -43.77
N ASP A 140 -20.83 30.73 -43.42
CA ASP A 140 -20.93 31.91 -44.28
C ASP A 140 -20.58 33.22 -43.55
N GLU A 141 -19.95 34.16 -44.25
CA GLU A 141 -19.55 35.47 -43.72
C GLU A 141 -20.77 36.30 -43.28
N SER A 142 -21.96 36.09 -43.87
CA SER A 142 -23.19 36.75 -43.44
C SER A 142 -23.66 36.33 -42.05
N THR A 143 -23.26 35.15 -41.57
CA THR A 143 -23.58 34.69 -40.20
C THR A 143 -22.71 35.38 -39.16
N ASP A 144 -21.53 35.87 -39.54
CA ASP A 144 -20.61 36.59 -38.65
C ASP A 144 -21.16 37.98 -38.30
N TRP A 145 -21.68 38.71 -39.30
CA TRP A 145 -22.28 40.05 -39.14
C TRP A 145 -23.54 40.09 -38.26
N ASN A 146 -24.35 39.02 -38.27
CA ASN A 146 -25.57 38.93 -37.44
C ASN A 146 -25.25 38.84 -35.94
N THR A 147 -24.06 38.35 -35.58
CA THR A 147 -23.60 38.27 -34.18
C THR A 147 -23.26 39.65 -33.62
N GLU A 148 -22.73 40.54 -34.45
CA GLU A 148 -22.37 41.91 -34.08
C GLU A 148 -23.59 42.84 -34.08
N SER A 149 -24.57 42.57 -34.95
CA SER A 149 -25.79 43.37 -35.09
C SER A 149 -26.78 43.21 -33.92
N ASN A 150 -26.81 42.06 -33.26
CA ASN A 150 -27.68 41.81 -32.09
C ASN A 150 -27.09 42.30 -30.76
N GLY A 151 -25.88 42.86 -30.77
CA GLY A 151 -25.25 43.52 -29.61
C GLY A 151 -25.56 45.01 -29.48
N SER A 152 -26.25 45.60 -30.46
CA SER A 152 -26.54 47.05 -30.50
C SER A 152 -28.05 47.30 -30.54
N SER A 153 -28.73 46.92 -29.46
CA SER A 153 -30.07 47.38 -29.11
C SER A 153 -30.17 47.42 -27.60
N GLY A 154 -29.47 48.41 -27.02
CA GLY A 154 -29.63 48.92 -25.66
C GLY A 154 -29.78 50.43 -25.74
#